data_AF-A0A286ISJ3-F1
#
_entry.id   AF-A0A286ISJ3-F1
#
_cell.length_a   1.000
_cell.length_b   1.000
_cell.length_c   1.000
_cell.angle_alpha   90.00
_cell.angle_beta   90.00
_cell.angle_gamma   90.00
#
_symmetry.space_group_name_H-M   'P 1'
#
loop_
_entity.id
_entity.type
_entity.pdbx_description
1 polymer ?
#
loop_
_entity_poly.entity_id
_entity_poly.type
_entity_poly.pdbx_seq_one_letter_code
_entity_poly.pdbx_strand_id
1 'polypeptide(L)' 'MNKITLNLIIGILGIGTLIYSFYGMGETTTLFTFEINIWVYRLIWAVVTVGSFYEHFKKAKQNND' A
#
# COMPACT_ATOMS: atom_id res chain seq x y z
N MET A 1 -10.17 15.96 -8.81
CA MET A 1 -9.43 15.39 -7.67
C MET A 1 -7.94 15.58 -7.92
N ASN A 2 -7.19 16.21 -7.02
CA ASN A 2 -5.76 16.43 -7.20
C ASN A 2 -5.00 15.09 -7.11
N LYS A 3 -4.04 14.85 -8.02
CA LYS A 3 -3.26 13.59 -8.08
C LYS A 3 -2.53 13.29 -6.75
N ILE A 4 -2.15 14.33 -6.01
CA ILE A 4 -1.49 14.24 -4.71
C ILE A 4 -2.42 13.62 -3.65
N THR A 5 -3.70 13.97 -3.66
CA THR A 5 -4.70 13.45 -2.72
C THR A 5 -4.97 11.95 -2.96
N LEU A 6 -4.95 11.52 -4.23
CA LEU A 6 -5.15 10.11 -4.60
C LEU A 6 -4.03 9.20 -4.09
N ASN A 7 -2.77 9.61 -4.27
CA ASN A 7 -1.63 8.82 -3.77
C ASN A 7 -1.64 8.67 -2.24
N LEU A 8 -2.02 9.73 -1.51
CA LEU A 8 -2.12 9.68 -0.06
C LEU A 8 -3.22 8.73 0.42
N ILE A 9 -4.40 8.78 -0.23
CA ILE A 9 -5.51 7.88 0.08
C ILE A 9 -5.09 6.42 -0.17
N ILE A 10 -4.47 6.14 -1.31
CA ILE A 10 -3.98 4.78 -1.65
C ILE A 10 -2.92 4.32 -0.64
N GLY A 11 -2.00 5.20 -0.24
CA GLY A 11 -0.98 4.89 0.77
C GLY A 11 -1.57 4.56 2.14
N ILE A 12 -2.55 5.34 2.62
CA ILE A 12 -3.22 5.11 3.91
C ILE A 12 -4.02 3.80 3.86
N LEU A 13 -4.76 3.56 2.78
CA LEU A 13 -5.48 2.29 2.57
C LEU A 13 -4.50 1.12 2.54
N GLY A 14 -3.35 1.28 1.90
CA GLY A 14 -2.32 0.23 1.85
C GLY A 14 -1.75 -0.12 3.21
N ILE A 15 -1.48 0.87 4.05
CA ILE A 15 -1.04 0.64 5.44
C ILE A 15 -2.13 -0.10 6.23
N GLY A 16 -3.37 0.40 6.18
CA GLY A 16 -4.48 -0.22 6.93
C GLY A 16 -4.69 -1.68 6.53
N THR A 17 -4.60 -1.95 5.23
CA THR A 17 -4.77 -3.29 4.67
C THR A 17 -3.60 -4.22 5.04
N LEU A 18 -2.37 -3.70 5.02
CA LEU A 18 -1.18 -4.42 5.47
C LEU A 18 -1.28 -4.79 6.95
N ILE A 19 -1.64 -3.84 7.82
CA ILE A 19 -1.80 -4.07 9.26
C ILE A 19 -2.92 -5.07 9.53
N TYR A 20 -4.08 -4.91 8.89
CA TYR A 20 -5.20 -5.83 9.04
C TYR A 20 -4.84 -7.27 8.66
N SER A 21 -3.97 -7.45 7.65
CA SER A 21 -3.51 -8.78 7.23
C SER A 21 -2.74 -9.56 8.31
N PHE A 22 -2.25 -8.90 9.37
CA PHE A 22 -1.57 -9.57 10.48
C PHE A 22 -2.53 -10.10 11.55
N TYR A 23 -3.77 -9.62 11.59
CA TYR A 23 -4.77 -10.09 12.55
C TYR A 23 -5.46 -11.38 12.10
N GLY A 24 -5.34 -11.77 10.83
CA GLY A 24 -5.83 -13.05 10.32
C GLY A 24 -4.78 -14.16 10.44
N MET A 25 -5.15 -15.32 10.99
CA MET A 25 -4.31 -16.53 11.06
C MET A 25 -4.40 -17.41 9.78
N GLY A 26 -4.85 -16.85 8.65
CA GLY A 26 -4.97 -17.58 7.39
C GLY A 26 -3.65 -17.60 6.62
N GLU A 27 -3.26 -18.75 6.08
CA GLU A 27 -2.08 -18.87 5.19
C GLU A 27 -2.34 -18.30 3.79
N THR A 28 -3.61 -18.19 3.40
CA THR A 28 -4.07 -17.68 2.12
C THR A 28 -5.17 -16.62 2.29
N THR A 29 -5.29 -15.76 1.28
CA THR A 29 -6.34 -14.74 1.19
C THR A 29 -6.78 -14.57 -0.26
N THR A 30 -7.92 -13.93 -0.49
CA THR A 30 -8.45 -13.70 -1.83
C THR A 30 -8.11 -12.30 -2.30
N LEU A 31 -7.39 -12.19 -3.41
CA LEU A 31 -7.09 -10.94 -4.10
C LEU A 31 -7.67 -10.99 -5.52
N PHE A 32 -8.56 -10.04 -5.86
CA PHE A 32 -9.22 -9.98 -7.18
C PHE A 32 -9.76 -11.35 -7.65
N THR A 33 -10.42 -12.07 -6.73
CA THR A 33 -11.01 -13.41 -6.95
C THR A 33 -10.02 -14.57 -7.01
N PHE A 34 -8.71 -14.31 -6.93
CA PHE A 34 -7.67 -15.34 -6.85
C PHE A 34 -7.24 -15.60 -5.42
N GLU A 35 -7.03 -16.86 -5.06
CA GLU A 35 -6.42 -17.23 -3.79
C GLU A 35 -4.90 -17.08 -3.89
N ILE A 36 -4.33 -16.26 -3.00
CA ILE A 36 -2.90 -16.01 -2.94
C ILE A 36 -2.38 -16.18 -1.52
N ASN A 37 -1.09 -16.51 -1.40
CA ASN A 37 -0.45 -16.62 -0.10
C ASN A 37 -0.44 -15.26 0.62
N ILE A 38 -0.67 -15.29 1.94
CA ILE A 38 -0.75 -14.08 2.76
C ILE A 38 0.55 -13.26 2.75
N TRP A 39 1.72 -13.90 2.58
CA TRP A 39 3.00 -13.20 2.45
C TRP A 39 3.12 -12.47 1.12
N VAL A 40 2.60 -13.05 0.03
CA VAL A 40 2.55 -12.39 -1.29
C VAL A 40 1.60 -11.19 -1.24
N TYR A 41 0.44 -11.35 -0.61
CA TYR A 41 -0.51 -10.26 -0.36
C TYR A 41 0.14 -9.10 0.41
N ARG A 42 0.87 -9.40 1.49
CA ARG A 42 1.60 -8.40 2.28
C ARG A 42 2.69 -7.71 1.46
N LEU A 43 3.42 -8.45 0.63
CA LEU A 43 4.48 -7.89 -0.20
C LEU A 43 3.92 -6.90 -1.24
N ILE A 44 2.79 -7.24 -1.87
CA ILE A 44 2.09 -6.34 -2.81
C ILE A 44 1.72 -5.03 -2.09
N TRP A 45 1.04 -5.12 -0.94
CA TRP A 45 0.64 -3.93 -0.18
C TRP A 45 1.83 -3.14 0.37
N ALA A 46 2.92 -3.81 0.74
CA ALA A 46 4.16 -3.15 1.16
C ALA A 46 4.77 -2.35 0.01
N VAL A 47 4.87 -2.92 -1.20
CA VAL A 47 5.39 -2.22 -2.39
C VAL A 47 4.50 -1.03 -2.76
N VAL A 48 3.17 -1.21 -2.78
CA VAL A 48 2.23 -0.12 -3.06
C VAL A 48 2.38 1.03 -2.05
N THR A 49 2.49 0.69 -0.77
CA THR A 49 2.68 1.66 0.31
C THR A 49 4.02 2.38 0.12
N VAL A 50 5.13 1.66 0.03
CA VAL A 50 6.47 2.24 -0.13
C VAL A 50 6.56 3.10 -1.38
N GLY A 51 6.00 2.67 -2.51
CA GLY A 51 5.96 3.46 -3.75
C GLY A 51 5.16 4.76 -3.59
N SER A 52 4.01 4.70 -2.94
CA SER A 52 3.16 5.88 -2.67
C SER A 52 3.86 6.89 -1.76
N PHE A 53 4.54 6.41 -0.70
CA PHE A 53 5.34 7.26 0.18
C PHE A 53 6.59 7.81 -0.53
N TYR A 54 7.28 7.00 -1.33
CA TYR A 54 8.47 7.42 -2.07
C TYR A 54 8.15 8.57 -3.04
N GLU A 55 7.06 8.47 -3.81
CA GLU A 55 6.62 9.59 -4.65
C GLU A 55 6.30 10.85 -3.84
N HIS A 56 5.67 10.68 -2.66
CA HIS A 56 5.35 11.80 -1.79
C HIS A 56 6.61 12.47 -1.23
N PHE A 57 7.58 11.71 -0.73
CA PHE A 57 8.86 12.23 -0.24
C PHE A 57 9.71 12.86 -1.36
N LYS A 58 9.72 12.25 -2.55
CA LYS A 58 10.42 12.81 -3.71
C LYS A 58 9.84 14.16 -4.14
N LYS A 59 8.51 14.28 -4.17
CA LYS A 59 7.81 15.55 -4.46
C LYS A 59 8.01 16.59 -3.36
N ALA A 60 8.10 16.17 -2.10
CA ALA A 60 8.43 17.07 -0.99
C ALA A 60 9.85 17.65 -1.10
N LYS A 61 10.80 16.90 -1.67
CA LYS A 61 12.16 17.39 -1.94
C LYS A 61 12.21 18.37 -3.12
N GLN A 62 11.41 18.15 -4.15
CA GLN A 62 11.39 18.97 -5.37
C GLN A 62 10.69 20.34 -5.21
N ASN A 63 9.90 20.53 -4.14
CA ASN A 63 9.26 21.81 -3.82
C ASN A 63 10.12 22.74 -2.94
N ASN A 64 11.37 22.37 -2.62
CA ASN A 64 12.29 23.16 -1.80
C ASN A 64 13.54 23.67 -2.56
N ASP A 65 13.59 23.47 -3.88
CA ASP A 65 14.57 24.08 -4.80
C ASP A 65 13.85 25.06 -5.73
#